data_AF-A0A5B2VV26-F1
#
_entry.id   AF-A0A5B2VV26-F1
#
_cell.length_a   1.000
_cell.length_b   1.000
_cell.length_c   1.000
_cell.angle_alpha   90.00
_cell.angle_beta   90.00
_cell.angle_gamma   90.00
#
_symmetry.space_group_name_H-M   'P 1'
#
loop_
_entity.id
_entity.type
_entity.pdbx_description
1 polymer ?
#
loop_
_entity_poly.entity_id
_entity_poly.type
_entity_poly.pdbx_seq_one_letter_code
_entity_poly.pdbx_strand_id
1 'polypeptide(L)' 'MLLRAKNKTFVMADNKQNTGKQDDIRVDANDPSEVEYLHQQFPDKSHEQIKEAIAKAGPMRTAIVEYLQKNK' A
#
# COMPACT_ATOMS: atom_id res chain seq x y z
N MET A 1 -27.87 -12.15 49.45
CA MET A 1 -26.64 -11.35 49.41
C MET A 1 -25.99 -11.60 48.05
N LEU A 2 -26.34 -10.80 47.02
CA LEU A 2 -25.94 -11.03 45.63
C LEU A 2 -24.61 -10.31 45.35
N LEU A 3 -23.62 -11.06 44.84
CA LEU A 3 -22.23 -10.65 44.75
C LEU A 3 -21.92 -9.91 43.42
N ARG A 4 -21.48 -8.65 43.57
CA ARG A 4 -20.61 -7.82 42.71
C ARG A 4 -20.78 -7.88 41.17
N ALA A 5 -21.28 -6.77 40.63
CA ALA A 5 -21.06 -6.34 39.26
C ALA A 5 -19.56 -6.22 38.96
N LYS A 6 -19.11 -6.83 37.85
CA LYS A 6 -17.76 -6.68 37.31
C LYS A 6 -17.77 -5.56 36.27
N ASN A 7 -17.10 -4.46 36.58
CA ASN A 7 -16.64 -3.46 35.62
C ASN A 7 -15.76 -4.12 34.56
N LYS A 8 -15.86 -3.72 33.28
CA LYS A 8 -14.68 -3.43 32.45
C LYS A 8 -14.99 -2.82 31.07
N THR A 9 -14.52 -1.58 30.92
CA THR A 9 -13.79 -0.96 29.77
C THR A 9 -14.35 -1.08 28.36
N PHE A 10 -14.76 0.04 27.73
CA PHE A 10 -13.95 1.04 27.00
C PHE A 10 -13.30 0.52 25.71
N VAL A 11 -13.75 1.14 24.60
CA VAL A 11 -13.13 1.29 23.28
C VAL A 11 -12.62 0.02 22.59
N MET A 12 -13.42 -0.51 21.66
CA MET A 12 -12.86 -1.13 20.46
C MET A 12 -12.28 0.00 19.60
N ALA A 13 -11.14 0.56 20.02
CA ALA A 13 -10.32 1.36 19.12
C ALA A 13 -9.86 0.42 18.01
N ASP A 14 -10.24 0.73 16.78
CA ASP A 14 -9.77 0.08 15.56
C ASP A 14 -8.26 -0.11 15.67
N ASN A 15 -7.81 -1.34 15.95
CA ASN A 15 -6.40 -1.60 16.15
C ASN A 15 -5.72 -1.67 14.79
N LYS A 16 -5.44 -0.50 14.19
CA LYS A 16 -4.62 -0.35 12.97
C LYS A 16 -3.14 -0.68 13.21
N GLN A 17 -2.82 -1.55 14.17
CA GLN A 17 -1.44 -1.92 14.49
C GLN A 17 -0.88 -3.04 13.61
N ASN A 18 -1.65 -3.57 12.66
CA ASN A 18 -1.23 -4.59 11.71
C ASN A 18 -1.35 -4.13 10.25
N THR A 19 -0.95 -2.90 9.93
CA THR A 19 -0.38 -2.64 8.60
C THR A 19 1.05 -3.17 8.62
N GLY A 20 1.18 -4.49 8.45
CA GLY A 20 2.48 -5.11 8.34
C GLY A 20 3.25 -4.43 7.21
N LYS A 21 4.57 -4.33 7.34
CA LYS A 21 5.49 -3.83 6.29
C LYS A 21 5.31 -4.54 4.91
N GLN A 22 4.50 -5.60 4.87
CA GLN A 22 4.04 -6.31 3.68
C GLN A 22 2.90 -5.62 2.90
N ASP A 23 2.24 -4.61 3.44
CA ASP A 23 1.30 -3.79 2.65
C ASP A 23 2.07 -2.69 1.90
N ASP A 24 3.12 -2.10 2.50
CA ASP A 24 4.01 -1.09 1.87
C ASP A 24 4.75 -1.57 0.60
N ILE A 25 4.84 -2.88 0.39
CA ILE A 25 5.48 -3.47 -0.80
C ILE A 25 4.54 -3.55 -1.99
N ARG A 26 3.22 -3.47 -1.78
CA ARG A 26 2.23 -3.52 -2.86
C ARG A 26 1.89 -2.10 -3.29
N VAL A 27 1.55 -1.95 -4.56
CA VAL A 27 1.16 -0.71 -5.20
C VAL A 27 -0.18 -0.96 -5.88
N ASP A 28 -1.17 -0.16 -5.53
CA ASP A 28 -2.47 -0.05 -6.19
C ASP A 28 -2.38 0.98 -7.33
N ALA A 29 -2.64 0.51 -8.55
CA ALA A 29 -2.69 1.38 -9.73
C ALA A 29 -3.85 2.40 -9.69
N ASN A 30 -4.82 2.20 -8.80
CA ASN A 30 -5.97 3.08 -8.63
C ASN A 30 -5.75 4.15 -7.55
N ASP A 31 -4.74 4.02 -6.69
CA ASP A 31 -4.37 5.08 -5.74
C ASP A 31 -3.46 6.11 -6.44
N PRO A 32 -3.93 7.35 -6.68
CA PRO A 32 -3.12 8.38 -7.32
C PRO A 32 -1.84 8.68 -6.55
N SER A 33 -1.84 8.53 -5.22
CA SER A 33 -0.69 8.82 -4.36
C SER A 33 0.44 7.83 -4.59
N GLU A 34 0.11 6.56 -4.82
CA GLU A 34 1.10 5.51 -5.08
C GLU A 34 1.66 5.59 -6.50
N VAL A 35 0.81 5.92 -7.47
CA VAL A 35 1.23 6.17 -8.86
C VAL A 35 2.12 7.42 -8.93
N GLU A 36 1.74 8.50 -8.24
CA GLU A 36 2.53 9.72 -8.13
C GLU A 36 3.89 9.46 -7.47
N TYR A 37 3.93 8.67 -6.40
CA TYR A 37 5.18 8.30 -5.74
C TYR A 37 6.14 7.60 -6.72
N LEU A 38 5.64 6.68 -7.55
CA LEU A 38 6.47 6.02 -8.56
C LEU A 38 6.89 6.97 -9.68
N HIS A 39 6.02 7.88 -10.13
CA HIS A 39 6.36 8.90 -11.12
C HIS A 39 7.51 9.81 -10.65
N GLN A 40 7.54 10.19 -9.37
CA GLN A 40 8.64 10.98 -8.80
C GLN A 40 10.00 10.25 -8.87
N GLN A 41 10.01 8.92 -8.82
CA GLN A 41 11.24 8.11 -8.95
C GLN A 41 11.62 7.86 -10.42
N PHE A 42 10.64 7.89 -11.32
CA PHE A 42 10.80 7.69 -12.76
C PHE A 42 10.17 8.86 -13.53
N PRO A 43 10.77 10.06 -13.46
CA PRO A 43 10.19 11.28 -14.03
C PRO A 43 10.10 11.25 -15.56
N ASP A 44 10.82 10.32 -16.20
CA ASP A 44 10.78 10.04 -17.63
C ASP A 44 9.57 9.18 -18.05
N LYS A 45 8.75 8.70 -17.10
CA LYS A 45 7.58 7.85 -17.33
C LYS A 45 6.30 8.59 -16.95
N SER A 46 5.28 8.57 -17.80
CA SER A 46 3.97 9.14 -17.46
C SER A 46 3.23 8.29 -16.42
N HIS A 47 2.25 8.87 -15.72
CA HIS A 47 1.37 8.11 -14.81
C HIS A 47 0.68 6.93 -15.49
N GLU A 48 0.34 7.06 -16.78
CA GLU A 48 -0.23 5.97 -17.58
C GLU A 48 0.76 4.81 -17.75
N GLN A 49 2.03 5.12 -18.05
CA GLN A 49 3.09 4.12 -18.16
C GLN A 49 3.38 3.44 -16.81
N ILE A 50 3.28 4.18 -15.71
CA ILE A 50 3.37 3.61 -14.35
C ILE A 50 2.23 2.63 -14.11
N LYS A 51 0.97 3.01 -14.40
CA LYS A 51 -0.20 2.12 -14.27
C LYS A 51 -0.07 0.87 -15.13
N GLU A 52 0.41 1.02 -16.36
CA GLU A 52 0.68 -0.10 -17.26
C GLU A 52 1.76 -1.02 -16.71
N ALA A 53 2.83 -0.48 -16.14
CA ALA A 53 3.87 -1.26 -15.47
C ALA A 53 3.33 -2.04 -14.27
N ILE A 54 2.45 -1.44 -13.46
CA ILE A 54 1.76 -2.13 -12.36
C ILE A 54 0.89 -3.27 -12.89
N ALA A 55 0.15 -3.04 -13.98
CA ALA A 55 -0.69 -4.06 -14.60
C ALA A 55 0.12 -5.24 -15.18
N LYS A 56 1.30 -4.97 -15.74
CA LYS A 56 2.16 -5.98 -16.38
C LYS A 56 3.08 -6.73 -15.42
N ALA A 57 3.71 -6.02 -14.49
CA ALA A 57 4.63 -6.59 -13.52
C ALA A 57 3.92 -7.17 -12.29
N GLY A 58 2.65 -6.79 -12.08
CA GLY A 58 1.90 -7.06 -10.87
C GLY A 58 2.11 -5.98 -9.80
N PRO A 59 1.36 -6.04 -8.68
CA PRO A 59 1.33 -4.96 -7.69
C PRO A 59 2.61 -4.88 -6.84
N MET A 60 3.59 -5.77 -7.00
CA MET A 60 4.81 -5.75 -6.18
C MET A 60 5.74 -4.62 -6.62
N ARG A 61 6.03 -3.68 -5.72
CA ARG A 61 6.88 -2.50 -5.96
C ARG A 61 8.23 -2.87 -6.57
N THR A 62 8.86 -3.94 -6.09
CA THR A 62 10.13 -4.44 -6.63
C THR A 62 10.00 -4.88 -8.09
N ALA A 63 8.96 -5.65 -8.43
CA ALA A 63 8.70 -6.08 -9.80
C ALA A 63 8.41 -4.90 -10.74
N ILE A 64 7.67 -3.89 -10.26
CA ILE A 64 7.37 -2.66 -11.01
C ILE A 64 8.65 -1.88 -11.30
N VAL A 65 9.49 -1.67 -10.28
CA VAL A 65 10.79 -0.99 -10.42
C VAL A 65 11.69 -1.72 -11.42
N GLU A 66 11.80 -3.04 -11.30
CA GLU A 66 12.57 -3.87 -12.24
C GLU A 66 12.03 -3.77 -13.67
N TYR A 67 10.71 -3.74 -13.84
CA TYR A 67 10.06 -3.59 -15.14
C TYR A 67 10.38 -2.22 -15.76
N LEU A 68 10.26 -1.14 -14.98
CA LEU A 68 10.53 0.22 -15.44
C LEU A 68 12.01 0.46 -15.77
N GLN A 69 12.93 -0.14 -15.02
CA GLN A 69 14.37 -0.05 -15.28
C GLN A 69 14.80 -0.80 -16.55
N LYS A 70 14.17 -1.94 -16.86
CA LYS A 70 14.46 -2.70 -18.09
C LYS A 70 13.96 -2.01 -19.36
N ASN A 71 12.91 -1.20 -19.26
CA ASN A 71 12.31 -0.46 -20.37
C ASN A 71 12.71 1.03 -20.37
N LYS A 72 13.95 1.32 -19.97
CA LYS A 72 14.50 2.68 -19.91
C LYS A 72 15.03 3.13 -21.26
#